data_AF-A0A932WKB0-F1
#
_entry.id   AF-A0A932WKB0-F1
#
_cell.length_a   1.000
_cell.length_b   1.000
_cell.length_c   1.000
_cell.angle_alpha   90.00
_cell.angle_beta   90.00
_cell.angle_gamma   90.00
#
_symmetry.space_group_name_H-M   'P 1'
#
loop_
_entity.id
_entity.type
_entity.pdbx_description
1 polymer ?
#
loop_
_entity_poly.entity_id
_entity_poly.type
_entity_poly.pdbx_seq_one_letter_code
_entity_poly.pdbx_strand_id
1 'polypeptide(L)'
;MRRRAVVAAALLALGAVSLVSAQGASRHISMEALHRSGGVPPGWRFTLPAGDAARGRALFASLECYRCHEIAGAGFPAPGGDATHTGPALTGMGGHHPPEYFAESIIDPNAVIVDGPGFTGPDGRSIMPSYADSLSVAQLQDLVAYLTSLTQAPAAGTGGAHQLSAAGQGAGDAAAGHQHHHPAGAERTQTAGPYDLRLVYDDDVRRLMLFVTDSDSGEAVPYLPVTASVETAAGTRSVRLAPGTGPDGFHYGAAVRVPDGTKRVAIGIGPAAMQALEPLKGRYSRGVTARFDWTADR
;
A
#
# COMPACT_ATOMS: atom_id res chain seq x y z
N MET A 1 -39.85 -17.89 -58.24
CA MET A 1 -38.85 -17.07 -57.50
C MET A 1 -39.49 -16.45 -56.27
N ARG A 2 -39.34 -17.05 -55.08
CA ARG A 2 -39.55 -16.39 -53.78
C ARG A 2 -38.61 -17.05 -52.78
N ARG A 3 -37.46 -16.41 -52.52
CA ARG A 3 -36.48 -16.87 -51.52
C ARG A 3 -37.05 -16.55 -50.14
N ARG A 4 -37.38 -17.56 -49.34
CA ARG A 4 -37.70 -17.41 -47.92
C ARG A 4 -36.37 -17.42 -47.16
N ALA A 5 -35.97 -16.27 -46.63
CA ALA A 5 -34.86 -16.15 -45.71
C ALA A 5 -35.32 -16.66 -44.33
N VAL A 6 -34.68 -17.71 -43.83
CA VAL A 6 -34.84 -18.18 -42.45
C VAL A 6 -33.86 -17.35 -41.62
N VAL A 7 -34.39 -16.46 -40.76
CA VAL A 7 -33.59 -15.75 -39.76
C VAL A 7 -33.47 -16.68 -38.55
N ALA A 8 -32.27 -17.21 -38.32
CA ALA A 8 -31.94 -17.96 -37.12
C ALA A 8 -31.83 -16.99 -35.93
N ALA A 9 -32.74 -17.09 -34.97
CA ALA A 9 -32.64 -16.41 -33.70
C ALA A 9 -31.61 -17.14 -32.81
N ALA A 10 -30.38 -16.64 -32.79
CA ALA A 10 -29.37 -17.07 -31.82
C ALA A 10 -29.68 -16.39 -30.47
N LEU A 11 -30.31 -17.14 -29.56
CA LEU A 11 -30.42 -16.80 -28.14
C LEU A 11 -29.02 -16.90 -27.51
N LEU A 12 -28.31 -15.78 -27.44
CA LEU A 12 -27.14 -15.61 -26.59
C LEU A 12 -27.61 -15.61 -25.12
N ALA A 13 -27.55 -16.78 -24.49
CA ALA A 13 -27.63 -16.88 -23.04
C ALA A 13 -26.36 -16.23 -22.47
N LEU A 14 -26.47 -14.96 -22.05
CA LEU A 14 -25.47 -14.36 -21.18
C LEU A 14 -25.49 -15.13 -19.86
N GLY A 15 -24.47 -15.96 -19.66
CA GLY A 15 -24.21 -16.58 -18.37
C GLY A 15 -24.01 -15.48 -17.33
N ALA A 16 -24.90 -15.42 -16.35
CA ALA A 16 -24.69 -14.63 -15.16
C ALA A 16 -23.45 -15.19 -14.45
N VAL A 17 -22.33 -14.48 -14.54
CA VAL A 17 -21.17 -14.74 -13.68
C VAL A 17 -21.58 -14.27 -12.30
N SER A 18 -22.12 -15.20 -11.50
CA SER A 18 -22.29 -14.98 -10.07
C SER A 18 -20.91 -14.76 -9.46
N LEU A 19 -20.59 -13.50 -9.15
CA LEU A 19 -19.52 -13.14 -8.23
C LEU A 19 -19.91 -13.68 -6.87
N VAL A 20 -19.58 -14.95 -6.61
CA VAL A 20 -19.62 -15.53 -5.27
C VAL A 20 -18.67 -14.70 -4.43
N SER A 21 -19.24 -13.94 -3.48
CA SER A 21 -18.46 -13.31 -2.43
C SER A 21 -17.63 -14.39 -1.76
N ALA A 22 -16.30 -14.25 -1.82
CA ALA A 22 -15.40 -15.08 -1.04
C ALA A 22 -15.53 -14.67 0.44
N GLN A 23 -16.62 -15.06 1.09
CA GLN A 23 -16.65 -15.15 2.53
C GLN A 23 -15.65 -16.24 2.91
N GLY A 24 -14.49 -15.83 3.45
CA GLY A 24 -13.52 -16.77 3.98
C GLY A 24 -14.20 -17.74 4.95
N ALA A 25 -13.89 -19.04 4.81
CA ALA A 25 -14.50 -20.07 5.65
C ALA A 25 -14.32 -19.74 7.14
N SER A 26 -15.37 -19.92 7.94
CA SER A 26 -15.31 -19.72 9.38
C SER A 26 -14.23 -20.61 9.99
N ARG A 27 -13.28 -20.01 10.71
CA ARG A 27 -12.22 -20.74 11.41
C ARG A 27 -12.76 -21.19 12.76
N HIS A 28 -12.83 -22.50 12.97
CA HIS A 28 -13.25 -23.08 14.25
C HIS A 28 -12.03 -23.36 15.13
N ILE A 29 -12.11 -22.98 16.41
CA ILE A 29 -11.12 -23.29 17.45
C ILE A 29 -11.87 -23.65 18.74
N SER A 30 -11.41 -24.65 19.48
CA SER A 30 -12.02 -24.98 20.78
C SER A 30 -11.64 -23.92 21.83
N MET A 31 -12.49 -23.75 22.85
CA MET A 31 -12.19 -22.84 23.97
C MET A 31 -10.87 -23.17 24.67
N GLU A 32 -10.58 -24.46 24.83
CA GLU A 32 -9.32 -24.93 25.42
C GLU A 32 -8.10 -24.56 24.56
N ALA A 33 -8.20 -24.74 23.23
CA ALA A 33 -7.13 -24.36 22.31
C ALA A 33 -6.94 -22.84 22.24
N LEU A 34 -8.03 -22.06 22.33
CA LEU A 34 -7.99 -20.61 22.37
C LEU A 34 -7.29 -20.07 23.64
N HIS A 35 -7.56 -20.68 24.81
CA HIS A 35 -6.86 -20.32 26.05
C HIS A 35 -5.36 -20.64 25.95
N ARG A 36 -4.99 -21.78 25.36
CA ARG A 36 -3.58 -22.12 25.12
C ARG A 36 -2.88 -21.15 24.16
N SER A 37 -3.60 -20.50 23.26
CA SER A 37 -3.05 -19.50 22.34
C SER A 37 -3.10 -18.06 22.87
N GLY A 38 -3.32 -17.87 24.18
CA GLY A 38 -3.34 -16.54 24.79
C GLY A 38 -4.65 -15.76 24.56
N GLY A 39 -5.74 -16.46 24.23
CA GLY A 39 -7.08 -15.87 24.09
C GLY A 39 -7.42 -15.35 22.70
N VAL A 40 -6.49 -15.41 21.74
CA VAL A 40 -6.71 -15.03 20.33
C VAL A 40 -6.26 -16.18 19.43
N PRO A 41 -6.99 -16.53 18.35
CA PRO A 41 -6.55 -17.61 17.48
C PRO A 41 -5.19 -17.28 16.82
N PRO A 42 -4.28 -18.24 16.68
CA PRO A 42 -3.00 -18.01 16.02
C PRO A 42 -3.18 -17.47 14.59
N GLY A 43 -2.47 -16.39 14.25
CA GLY A 43 -2.59 -15.72 12.95
C GLY A 43 -3.96 -15.10 12.70
N TRP A 44 -4.75 -14.84 13.75
CA TRP A 44 -5.94 -14.00 13.62
C TRP A 44 -5.51 -12.54 13.49
N ARG A 45 -6.09 -11.85 12.51
CA ARG A 45 -5.97 -10.40 12.35
C ARG A 45 -7.36 -9.84 12.18
N PHE A 46 -7.59 -8.68 12.79
CA PHE A 46 -8.79 -7.91 12.50
C PHE A 46 -8.76 -7.51 11.02
N THR A 47 -9.84 -7.85 10.31
CA THR A 47 -10.04 -7.46 8.91
C THR A 47 -11.47 -6.98 8.79
N LEU A 48 -11.65 -5.90 8.03
CA LEU A 48 -12.97 -5.43 7.67
C LEU A 48 -13.47 -6.22 6.45
N PRO A 49 -14.78 -6.50 6.36
CA PRO A 49 -15.33 -7.12 5.17
C PRO A 49 -15.11 -6.22 3.96
N ALA A 50 -14.91 -6.82 2.78
CA ALA A 50 -14.81 -6.07 1.55
C ALA A 50 -16.09 -5.26 1.28
N GLY A 51 -15.92 -4.00 0.86
CA GLY A 51 -17.02 -3.15 0.41
C GLY A 51 -17.45 -3.40 -1.02
N ASP A 52 -18.57 -2.78 -1.40
CA ASP A 52 -19.14 -2.76 -2.74
C ASP A 52 -19.06 -1.35 -3.34
N ALA A 53 -18.29 -1.21 -4.41
CA ALA A 53 -18.05 0.08 -5.05
C ALA A 53 -19.33 0.71 -5.66
N ALA A 54 -20.31 -0.09 -6.09
CA ALA A 54 -21.56 0.44 -6.64
C ALA A 54 -22.43 1.04 -5.53
N ARG A 55 -22.53 0.35 -4.39
CA ARG A 55 -23.17 0.90 -3.18
C ARG A 55 -22.42 2.12 -2.66
N GLY A 56 -21.09 2.09 -2.69
CA GLY A 56 -20.23 3.22 -2.34
C GLY A 56 -20.48 4.45 -3.19
N ARG A 57 -20.60 4.29 -4.52
CA ARG A 57 -20.95 5.40 -5.43
C ARG A 57 -22.31 6.00 -5.11
N ALA A 58 -23.31 5.15 -4.83
CA ALA A 58 -24.64 5.62 -4.45
C ALA A 58 -24.61 6.38 -3.11
N LEU A 59 -23.83 5.88 -2.15
CA LEU A 59 -23.65 6.52 -0.85
C LEU A 59 -22.92 7.86 -0.97
N PHE A 60 -21.84 7.93 -1.76
CA PHE A 60 -21.12 9.17 -2.09
C PHE A 60 -22.06 10.25 -2.65
N ALA A 61 -23.01 9.84 -3.51
CA ALA A 61 -24.04 10.74 -4.03
C ALA A 61 -25.01 11.18 -2.93
N SER A 62 -25.49 10.25 -2.11
CA SER A 62 -26.49 10.54 -1.06
C SER A 62 -25.96 11.42 0.07
N LEU A 63 -24.67 11.31 0.38
CA LEU A 63 -23.97 12.16 1.35
C LEU A 63 -23.50 13.47 0.73
N GLU A 64 -23.77 13.66 -0.57
CA GLU A 64 -23.42 14.85 -1.33
C GLU A 64 -21.91 15.17 -1.28
N CYS A 65 -21.06 14.13 -1.19
CA CYS A 65 -19.60 14.28 -1.16
C CYS A 65 -19.07 15.02 -2.41
N TYR A 66 -19.80 14.93 -3.54
CA TYR A 66 -19.51 15.65 -4.77
C TYR A 66 -19.57 17.18 -4.63
N ARG A 67 -20.20 17.72 -3.59
CA ARG A 67 -20.24 19.17 -3.38
C ARG A 67 -18.87 19.75 -3.06
N CYS A 68 -17.98 18.95 -2.49
CA CYS A 68 -16.61 19.35 -2.18
C CYS A 68 -15.60 18.64 -3.08
N HIS A 69 -15.82 17.36 -3.41
CA HIS A 69 -14.85 16.55 -4.14
C HIS A 69 -15.25 16.31 -5.60
N GLU A 70 -14.42 16.78 -6.53
CA GLU A 70 -14.60 16.49 -7.96
C GLU A 70 -14.15 15.07 -8.32
N ILE A 71 -14.95 14.40 -9.17
CA ILE A 71 -14.56 13.17 -9.86
C ILE A 71 -14.87 13.34 -11.35
N ALA A 72 -13.84 13.54 -12.15
CA ALA A 72 -13.96 13.77 -13.58
C ALA A 72 -14.60 12.56 -14.27
N GLY A 73 -15.60 12.80 -15.11
CA GLY A 73 -16.31 11.75 -15.85
C GLY A 73 -17.29 10.91 -15.02
N ALA A 74 -17.44 11.16 -13.71
CA ALA A 74 -18.37 10.39 -12.87
C ALA A 74 -19.84 10.82 -13.01
N GLY A 75 -20.12 11.91 -13.74
CA GLY A 75 -21.48 12.41 -13.98
C GLY A 75 -22.15 13.06 -12.75
N PHE A 76 -21.36 13.42 -11.74
CA PHE A 76 -21.85 14.23 -10.62
C PHE A 76 -21.85 15.73 -10.99
N PRO A 77 -22.72 16.54 -10.37
CA PRO A 77 -22.61 17.99 -10.46
C PRO A 77 -21.22 18.45 -10.04
N ALA A 78 -20.69 19.48 -10.71
CA ALA A 78 -19.44 20.11 -10.28
C ALA A 78 -19.59 20.65 -8.83
N PRO A 79 -18.51 20.67 -8.03
CA PRO A 79 -18.51 21.32 -6.74
C PRO A 79 -19.10 22.73 -6.85
N GLY A 80 -20.16 23.01 -6.10
CA GLY A 80 -20.91 24.27 -6.20
C GLY A 80 -20.35 25.40 -5.33
N GLY A 81 -19.23 25.17 -4.64
CA GLY A 81 -18.63 26.09 -3.69
C GLY A 81 -17.67 27.10 -4.32
N ASP A 82 -17.41 28.19 -3.61
CA ASP A 82 -16.23 29.02 -3.87
C ASP A 82 -14.94 28.25 -3.51
N ALA A 83 -13.77 28.83 -3.79
CA ALA A 83 -12.47 28.23 -3.50
C ALA A 83 -12.25 27.91 -1.99
N THR A 84 -13.17 28.29 -1.11
CA THR A 84 -13.11 28.03 0.34
C THR A 84 -13.95 26.83 0.79
N HIS A 85 -14.72 26.22 -0.13
CA HIS A 85 -15.58 25.05 0.13
C HIS A 85 -15.33 23.94 -0.91
N THR A 86 -14.05 23.67 -1.21
CA THR A 86 -13.63 22.63 -2.15
C THR A 86 -12.67 21.68 -1.44
N GLY A 87 -12.86 20.38 -1.64
CA GLY A 87 -11.92 19.34 -1.19
C GLY A 87 -10.98 18.92 -2.33
N PRO A 88 -9.92 18.15 -2.04
CA PRO A 88 -9.04 17.61 -3.08
C PRO A 88 -9.82 16.80 -4.12
N ALA A 89 -9.44 16.91 -5.40
CA ALA A 89 -10.04 16.10 -6.45
C ALA A 89 -9.78 14.59 -6.21
N LEU A 90 -10.79 13.77 -6.46
CA LEU A 90 -10.74 12.32 -6.21
C LEU A 90 -10.53 11.50 -7.49
N THR A 91 -10.49 12.15 -8.66
CA THR A 91 -10.16 11.52 -9.95
C THR A 91 -8.81 10.81 -9.86
N GLY A 92 -8.77 9.51 -10.16
CA GLY A 92 -7.53 8.73 -10.17
C GLY A 92 -6.97 8.36 -8.79
N MET A 93 -7.55 8.88 -7.69
CA MET A 93 -6.97 8.72 -6.35
C MET A 93 -6.92 7.27 -5.86
N GLY A 94 -7.76 6.38 -6.38
CA GLY A 94 -7.69 4.96 -6.08
C GLY A 94 -6.37 4.31 -6.49
N GLY A 95 -5.64 4.89 -7.44
CA GLY A 95 -4.29 4.47 -7.81
C GLY A 95 -3.16 5.09 -6.97
N HIS A 96 -3.46 6.08 -6.13
CA HIS A 96 -2.47 6.86 -5.37
C HIS A 96 -2.50 6.59 -3.86
N HIS A 97 -3.63 6.13 -3.33
CA HIS A 97 -3.81 5.96 -1.89
C HIS A 97 -4.34 4.56 -1.53
N PRO A 98 -3.88 3.99 -0.41
CA PRO A 98 -4.41 2.72 0.09
C PRO A 98 -5.83 2.90 0.65
N PRO A 99 -6.64 1.82 0.70
CA PRO A 99 -8.00 1.84 1.26
C PRO A 99 -8.09 2.46 2.66
N GLU A 100 -7.10 2.20 3.51
CA GLU A 100 -7.06 2.66 4.90
C GLU A 100 -6.90 4.18 4.99
N TYR A 101 -6.19 4.81 4.05
CA TYR A 101 -6.03 6.26 3.99
C TYR A 101 -7.38 6.95 3.67
N PHE A 102 -8.17 6.36 2.77
CA PHE A 102 -9.53 6.83 2.53
C PHE A 102 -10.43 6.65 3.76
N ALA A 103 -10.32 5.51 4.44
CA ALA A 103 -11.10 5.24 5.63
C ALA A 103 -10.81 6.27 6.74
N GLU A 104 -9.52 6.52 7.03
CA GLU A 104 -9.08 7.51 8.02
C GLU A 104 -9.50 8.93 7.61
N SER A 105 -9.31 9.32 6.35
CA SER A 105 -9.74 10.64 5.86
C SER A 105 -11.25 10.90 6.03
N ILE A 106 -12.08 9.84 5.98
CA ILE A 106 -13.53 9.93 6.15
C ILE A 106 -13.95 10.04 7.63
N ILE A 107 -13.31 9.26 8.51
CA ILE A 107 -13.71 9.19 9.93
C ILE A 107 -12.92 10.14 10.84
N ASP A 108 -11.70 10.49 10.46
CA ASP A 108 -10.85 11.48 11.12
C ASP A 108 -10.12 12.36 10.09
N PRO A 109 -10.82 13.32 9.46
CA PRO A 109 -10.24 14.22 8.47
C PRO A 109 -9.18 15.18 9.03
N ASN A 110 -8.92 15.19 10.34
CA ASN A 110 -7.84 15.96 10.95
C ASN A 110 -6.59 15.12 11.25
N ALA A 111 -6.62 13.80 11.04
CA ALA A 111 -5.46 12.93 11.23
C ALA A 111 -4.30 13.32 10.30
N VAL A 112 -4.63 13.71 9.06
CA VAL A 112 -3.70 14.25 8.06
C VAL A 112 -4.35 15.45 7.38
N ILE A 113 -3.78 16.63 7.58
CA ILE A 113 -4.19 17.86 6.90
C ILE A 113 -3.26 18.09 5.71
N VAL A 114 -3.83 18.15 4.51
CA VAL A 114 -3.09 18.51 3.29
C VAL A 114 -3.03 20.03 3.18
N ASP A 115 -1.84 20.57 3.00
CA ASP A 115 -1.68 22.00 2.69
C ASP A 115 -2.25 22.29 1.29
N GLY A 116 -3.24 23.18 1.21
CA GLY A 116 -3.86 23.56 -0.05
C GLY A 116 -4.98 24.58 0.14
N PRO A 117 -5.32 25.34 -0.92
CA PRO A 117 -6.38 26.32 -0.84
C PRO A 117 -7.74 25.64 -0.62
N GLY A 118 -8.46 26.07 0.42
CA GLY A 118 -9.84 25.65 0.66
C GLY A 118 -10.04 24.38 1.48
N PHE A 119 -8.98 23.67 1.88
CA PHE A 119 -9.11 22.41 2.63
C PHE A 119 -9.30 22.60 4.14
N THR A 120 -8.91 23.77 4.67
CA THR A 120 -8.94 24.07 6.11
C THR A 120 -9.75 25.32 6.43
N GLY A 121 -10.47 25.28 7.55
CA GLY A 121 -11.16 26.44 8.11
C GLY A 121 -10.20 27.41 8.82
N PRO A 122 -10.71 28.56 9.32
CA PRO A 122 -9.91 29.56 10.04
C PRO A 122 -9.24 29.05 11.33
N ASP A 123 -9.73 27.94 11.87
CA ASP A 123 -9.19 27.25 13.04
C ASP A 123 -8.04 26.26 12.69
N GLY A 124 -7.67 26.19 11.41
CA GLY A 124 -6.62 25.30 10.91
C GLY A 124 -7.05 23.83 10.84
N ARG A 125 -8.35 23.53 10.99
CA ARG A 125 -8.91 22.17 10.91
C ARG A 125 -9.49 21.89 9.54
N SER A 126 -9.60 20.62 9.18
CA SER A 126 -10.23 20.23 7.92
C SER A 126 -11.67 20.73 7.84
N ILE A 127 -12.07 21.28 6.68
CA ILE A 127 -13.47 21.61 6.40
C ILE A 127 -14.33 20.38 6.11
N MET A 128 -13.69 19.24 5.83
CA MET A 128 -14.39 17.97 5.69
C MET A 128 -14.90 17.54 7.07
N PRO A 129 -16.21 17.30 7.25
CA PRO A 129 -16.74 16.82 8.51
C PRO A 129 -16.26 15.37 8.76
N SER A 130 -16.11 15.01 10.03
CA SER A 130 -15.95 13.60 10.40
C SER A 130 -17.27 12.86 10.20
N TYR A 131 -17.18 11.67 9.62
CA TYR A 131 -18.32 10.76 9.44
C TYR A 131 -18.28 9.56 10.41
N ALA A 132 -17.42 9.57 11.43
CA ALA A 132 -17.25 8.48 12.38
C ALA A 132 -18.57 8.05 13.06
N ASP A 133 -19.42 9.03 13.37
CA ASP A 133 -20.71 8.80 14.04
C ASP A 133 -21.90 8.66 13.06
N SER A 134 -21.65 8.81 11.75
CA SER A 134 -22.70 8.84 10.72
C SER A 134 -22.69 7.63 9.78
N LEU A 135 -21.59 6.88 9.73
CA LEU A 135 -21.45 5.71 8.87
C LEU A 135 -21.36 4.44 9.69
N SER A 136 -22.13 3.42 9.28
CA SER A 136 -21.84 2.05 9.68
C SER A 136 -20.53 1.58 9.05
N VAL A 137 -19.93 0.54 9.64
CA VAL A 137 -18.73 -0.12 9.09
C VAL A 137 -18.94 -0.54 7.63
N ALA A 138 -20.12 -1.08 7.29
CA ALA A 138 -20.43 -1.50 5.92
C ALA A 138 -20.47 -0.31 4.95
N GLN A 139 -21.07 0.81 5.36
CA GLN A 139 -21.13 2.03 4.56
C GLN A 139 -19.75 2.66 4.35
N LEU A 140 -18.91 2.67 5.39
CA LEU A 140 -17.52 3.11 5.26
C LEU A 140 -16.75 2.22 4.27
N GLN A 141 -16.88 0.90 4.39
CA GLN A 141 -16.24 -0.05 3.47
C GLN A 141 -16.71 0.12 2.03
N ASP A 142 -18.02 0.32 1.81
CA ASP A 142 -18.58 0.58 0.48
C ASP A 142 -18.00 1.88 -0.13
N LEU A 143 -17.94 2.98 0.65
CA LEU A 143 -17.31 4.23 0.21
C LEU A 143 -15.83 4.04 -0.13
N VAL A 144 -15.07 3.39 0.74
CA VAL A 144 -13.65 3.09 0.50
C VAL A 144 -13.49 2.27 -0.77
N ALA A 145 -14.29 1.22 -0.97
CA ALA A 145 -14.27 0.41 -2.19
C ALA A 145 -14.54 1.24 -3.45
N TYR A 146 -15.47 2.20 -3.37
CA TYR A 146 -15.73 3.14 -4.47
C TYR A 146 -14.51 4.04 -4.74
N LEU A 147 -13.94 4.67 -3.72
CA LEU A 147 -12.78 5.56 -3.87
C LEU A 147 -11.55 4.82 -4.40
N THR A 148 -11.28 3.62 -3.90
CA THR A 148 -10.22 2.73 -4.39
C THR A 148 -10.44 2.33 -5.85
N SER A 149 -11.69 2.25 -6.34
CA SER A 149 -11.98 1.93 -7.74
C SER A 149 -11.66 3.07 -8.73
N LEU A 150 -11.42 4.30 -8.25
CA LEU A 150 -11.15 5.47 -9.09
C LEU A 150 -9.69 5.47 -9.58
N THR A 151 -9.32 4.55 -10.47
CA THR A 151 -7.93 4.37 -10.94
C THR A 151 -7.63 4.96 -12.31
N GLN A 152 -8.64 5.45 -13.05
CA GLN A 152 -8.48 6.04 -14.38
C GLN A 152 -8.99 7.48 -14.42
N ALA A 153 -8.18 8.38 -14.97
CA ALA A 153 -8.65 9.70 -15.40
C ALA A 153 -9.27 9.59 -16.81
N PRO A 154 -10.38 10.29 -17.12
CA PRO A 154 -10.85 10.38 -18.50
C PRO A 154 -9.80 11.07 -19.39
N ALA A 155 -9.66 10.59 -20.63
CA ALA A 155 -8.70 11.10 -21.60
C ALA A 155 -8.98 12.57 -22.01
N ALA A 156 -8.08 13.46 -21.55
CA ALA A 156 -7.65 14.76 -22.05
C ALA A 156 -8.62 15.70 -22.82
N GLY A 157 -8.83 16.89 -22.23
CA GLY A 157 -8.98 18.17 -22.95
C GLY A 157 -7.79 19.08 -22.61
N THR A 158 -7.06 19.49 -23.65
CA THR A 158 -5.79 20.27 -23.71
C THR A 158 -5.45 21.27 -22.60
N GLY A 159 -4.27 21.09 -21.97
CA GLY A 159 -3.49 22.16 -21.32
C GLY A 159 -2.41 21.67 -20.36
N GLY A 160 -1.16 21.49 -20.82
CA GLY A 160 0.03 21.32 -19.98
C GLY A 160 0.67 19.94 -20.03
N ALA A 161 1.68 19.80 -20.88
CA ALA A 161 2.49 18.60 -21.07
C ALA A 161 3.25 18.20 -19.79
N HIS A 162 3.36 16.90 -19.53
CA HIS A 162 4.63 16.20 -19.33
C HIS A 162 4.43 14.71 -19.65
N GLN A 163 4.77 14.37 -20.89
CA GLN A 163 4.77 13.04 -21.45
C GLN A 163 6.08 12.36 -21.09
N LEU A 164 6.04 11.20 -20.43
CA LEU A 164 7.02 10.15 -20.63
C LEU A 164 6.30 8.80 -20.73
N SER A 165 6.67 8.10 -21.78
CA SER A 165 5.97 7.02 -22.47
C SER A 165 6.05 5.68 -21.78
N ALA A 166 4.90 5.04 -21.60
CA ALA A 166 4.77 3.60 -21.43
C ALA A 166 4.88 2.90 -22.80
N ALA A 167 5.65 1.82 -22.87
CA ALA A 167 5.62 0.88 -23.96
C ALA A 167 5.70 -0.55 -23.42
N GLY A 168 4.76 -1.40 -23.84
CA GLY A 168 4.93 -2.87 -23.86
C GLY A 168 3.95 -3.68 -23.02
N GLN A 169 2.86 -4.10 -23.65
CA GLN A 169 1.82 -5.00 -23.13
C GLN A 169 2.27 -6.48 -23.12
N GLY A 170 1.66 -7.30 -22.26
CA GLY A 170 1.64 -8.77 -22.43
C GLY A 170 0.84 -9.49 -21.34
N ALA A 171 -0.35 -9.97 -21.67
CA ALA A 171 -1.22 -10.78 -20.82
C ALA A 171 -0.76 -12.25 -20.71
N GLY A 172 -1.02 -12.90 -19.57
CA GLY A 172 -0.91 -14.35 -19.39
C GLY A 172 -1.19 -14.78 -17.95
N ASP A 173 -2.19 -15.64 -17.76
CA ASP A 173 -2.70 -16.12 -16.48
C ASP A 173 -1.67 -16.92 -15.65
N ALA A 174 -1.53 -16.61 -14.35
CA ALA A 174 -1.13 -17.56 -13.31
C ALA A 174 -1.32 -16.95 -11.91
N ALA A 175 -1.81 -17.75 -10.97
CA ALA A 175 -1.89 -17.44 -9.55
C ALA A 175 -0.55 -16.92 -8.99
N ALA A 176 -0.54 -15.75 -8.36
CA ALA A 176 0.60 -15.24 -7.60
C ALA A 176 0.11 -14.33 -6.46
N GLY A 177 0.65 -14.55 -5.26
CA GLY A 177 0.28 -13.86 -4.04
C GLY A 177 0.49 -12.35 -4.11
N HIS A 178 -0.14 -11.65 -3.16
CA HIS A 178 0.02 -10.22 -2.91
C HIS A 178 1.49 -9.81 -2.94
N GLN A 179 1.92 -9.25 -4.07
CA GLN A 179 3.22 -8.59 -4.18
C GLN A 179 3.03 -7.14 -3.77
N HIS A 180 3.63 -6.81 -2.64
CA HIS A 180 3.83 -5.46 -2.16
C HIS A 180 4.44 -4.62 -3.29
N HIS A 181 3.92 -3.41 -3.48
CA HIS A 181 4.41 -2.46 -4.47
C HIS A 181 5.83 -2.05 -4.06
N HIS A 182 6.85 -2.60 -4.73
CA HIS A 182 8.25 -2.32 -4.42
C HIS A 182 8.63 -0.92 -4.90
N PRO A 183 9.41 -0.15 -4.12
CA PRO A 183 10.05 1.07 -4.62
C PRO A 183 10.85 0.75 -5.88
N ALA A 184 10.84 1.65 -6.85
CA ALA A 184 11.50 1.51 -8.16
C ALA A 184 13.04 1.57 -8.11
N GLY A 185 13.65 0.92 -7.11
CA GLY A 185 15.07 0.66 -7.02
C GLY A 185 15.33 -0.84 -7.05
N ALA A 186 16.49 -1.27 -7.53
CA ALA A 186 16.85 -2.68 -7.58
C ALA A 186 16.80 -3.30 -6.17
N GLU A 187 15.75 -4.06 -5.91
CA GLU A 187 15.56 -4.80 -4.67
C GLU A 187 16.54 -5.97 -4.63
N ARG A 188 17.20 -6.15 -3.48
CA ARG A 188 18.14 -7.25 -3.27
C ARG A 188 17.79 -7.97 -1.98
N THR A 189 17.64 -9.29 -2.06
CA THR A 189 17.28 -10.13 -0.92
C THR A 189 18.40 -11.11 -0.57
N GLN A 190 18.58 -11.38 0.72
CA GLN A 190 19.55 -12.37 1.22
C GLN A 190 19.15 -12.84 2.62
N THR A 191 19.25 -14.14 2.88
CA THR A 191 19.14 -14.69 4.24
C THR A 191 20.52 -14.66 4.92
N ALA A 192 20.59 -14.20 6.17
CA ALA A 192 21.81 -14.12 6.95
C ALA A 192 21.55 -14.48 8.43
N GLY A 193 21.94 -15.69 8.83
CA GLY A 193 21.65 -16.20 10.18
C GLY A 193 20.13 -16.38 10.36
N PRO A 194 19.52 -15.85 11.44
CA PRO A 194 18.08 -15.97 11.68
C PRO A 194 17.24 -14.93 10.93
N TYR A 195 17.83 -14.17 10.01
CA TYR A 195 17.17 -13.05 9.36
C TYR A 195 17.01 -13.25 7.86
N ASP A 196 15.85 -12.87 7.33
CA ASP A 196 15.65 -12.56 5.92
C ASP A 196 15.78 -11.05 5.73
N LEU A 197 16.67 -10.66 4.81
CA LEU A 197 17.02 -9.27 4.57
C LEU A 197 16.53 -8.86 3.19
N ARG A 198 15.81 -7.73 3.14
CA ARG A 198 15.44 -7.06 1.89
C ARG A 198 16.03 -5.67 1.89
N LEU A 199 16.98 -5.45 1.00
CA LEU A 199 17.70 -4.20 0.83
C LEU A 199 17.14 -3.45 -0.39
N VAL A 200 16.71 -2.22 -0.16
CA VAL A 200 16.16 -1.33 -1.18
C VAL A 200 16.96 -0.03 -1.17
N TYR A 201 17.33 0.45 -2.35
CA TYR A 201 17.90 1.78 -2.52
C TYR A 201 16.97 2.64 -3.37
N ASP A 202 16.60 3.79 -2.84
CA ASP A 202 15.83 4.79 -3.55
C ASP A 202 16.80 5.86 -4.06
N ASP A 203 16.97 5.92 -5.39
CA ASP A 203 17.88 6.83 -6.07
C ASP A 203 17.41 8.30 -5.99
N ASP A 204 16.09 8.53 -6.02
CA ASP A 204 15.49 9.86 -6.02
C ASP A 204 15.75 10.59 -4.70
N VAL A 205 15.54 9.88 -3.58
CA VAL A 205 15.80 10.44 -2.24
C VAL A 205 17.15 10.02 -1.66
N ARG A 206 17.96 9.28 -2.43
CA ARG A 206 19.30 8.77 -2.06
C ARG A 206 19.28 8.11 -0.67
N ARG A 207 18.37 7.16 -0.51
CA ARG A 207 18.11 6.51 0.78
C ARG A 207 18.25 5.01 0.64
N LEU A 208 19.03 4.42 1.55
CA LEU A 208 19.12 2.97 1.70
C LEU A 208 18.15 2.54 2.80
N MET A 209 17.34 1.53 2.52
CA MET A 209 16.37 0.93 3.43
C MET A 209 16.61 -0.58 3.52
N LEU A 210 16.73 -1.08 4.74
CA LEU A 210 16.87 -2.49 5.04
C LEU A 210 15.67 -2.95 5.85
N PHE A 211 14.91 -3.88 5.29
CA PHE A 211 13.88 -4.62 6.02
C PHE A 211 14.53 -5.89 6.58
N VAL A 212 14.29 -6.14 7.86
CA VAL A 212 14.84 -7.29 8.58
C VAL A 212 13.69 -8.05 9.20
N THR A 213 13.43 -9.25 8.69
CA THR A 213 12.44 -10.16 9.25
C THR A 213 13.11 -11.39 9.83
N ASP A 214 12.50 -11.98 10.85
CA ASP A 214 12.91 -13.29 11.34
C ASP A 214 12.54 -14.37 10.30
N SER A 215 13.49 -15.22 9.95
CA SER A 215 13.33 -16.19 8.85
C SER A 215 12.31 -17.30 9.13
N ASP A 216 11.96 -17.54 10.40
CA ASP A 216 11.03 -18.61 10.77
C ASP A 216 9.60 -18.06 10.85
N SER A 217 9.43 -16.88 11.44
CA SER A 217 8.12 -16.25 11.66
C SER A 217 7.70 -15.27 10.58
N GLY A 218 8.63 -14.72 9.82
CA GLY A 218 8.39 -13.62 8.87
C GLY A 218 8.13 -12.26 9.53
N GLU A 219 8.19 -12.16 10.86
CA GLU A 219 7.92 -10.93 11.60
C GLU A 219 9.12 -9.98 11.56
N ALA A 220 8.85 -8.68 11.57
CA ALA A 220 9.89 -7.66 11.61
C ALA A 220 10.67 -7.73 12.94
N VAL A 221 12.00 -7.58 12.88
CA VAL A 221 12.87 -7.61 14.08
C VAL A 221 13.36 -6.20 14.43
N PRO A 222 12.74 -5.51 15.41
CA PRO A 222 13.15 -4.18 15.82
C PRO A 222 14.37 -4.19 16.76
N TYR A 223 14.87 -2.99 17.07
CA TYR A 223 15.98 -2.75 18.02
C TYR A 223 17.33 -3.41 17.71
N LEU A 224 17.57 -3.74 16.45
CA LEU A 224 18.88 -4.16 15.94
C LEU A 224 19.80 -2.96 15.68
N PRO A 225 21.08 -3.01 16.09
CA PRO A 225 22.09 -2.07 15.63
C PRO A 225 22.54 -2.44 14.21
N VAL A 226 22.13 -1.64 13.23
CA VAL A 226 22.40 -1.90 11.81
C VAL A 226 23.38 -0.89 11.22
N THR A 227 24.38 -1.38 10.49
CA THR A 227 25.35 -0.57 9.74
C THR A 227 25.41 -1.03 8.29
N ALA A 228 25.39 -0.10 7.35
CA ALA A 228 25.66 -0.35 5.95
C ALA A 228 27.04 0.20 5.56
N SER A 229 27.81 -0.58 4.80
CA SER A 229 29.13 -0.24 4.29
C SER A 229 29.12 -0.31 2.77
N VAL A 230 29.26 0.83 2.12
CA VAL A 230 29.31 0.97 0.67
C VAL A 230 30.77 0.86 0.23
N GLU A 231 31.08 -0.17 -0.56
CA GLU A 231 32.43 -0.49 -1.03
C GLU A 231 32.62 -0.04 -2.48
N THR A 232 33.62 0.80 -2.71
CA THR A 232 34.00 1.31 -4.04
C THR A 232 35.48 1.01 -4.30
N ALA A 233 35.96 1.24 -5.52
CA ALA A 233 37.39 1.15 -5.83
C ALA A 233 38.23 2.16 -5.01
N ALA A 234 37.65 3.29 -4.61
CA ALA A 234 38.32 4.34 -3.85
C ALA A 234 38.35 4.06 -2.33
N GLY A 235 37.58 3.08 -1.85
CA GLY A 235 37.50 2.72 -0.43
C GLY A 235 36.08 2.42 0.03
N THR A 236 35.93 2.22 1.35
CA THR A 236 34.68 1.84 2.00
C THR A 236 34.14 2.97 2.87
N ARG A 237 32.85 3.27 2.74
CA ARG A 237 32.14 4.23 3.59
C ARG A 237 31.04 3.54 4.38
N SER A 238 31.03 3.70 5.69
CA SER A 238 30.02 3.13 6.57
C SER A 238 29.02 4.18 7.07
N VAL A 239 27.77 3.77 7.24
CA VAL A 239 26.67 4.57 7.80
C VAL A 239 25.81 3.70 8.70
N ARG A 240 25.35 4.25 9.84
CA ARG A 240 24.37 3.58 10.70
C ARG A 240 22.99 3.74 10.09
N LEU A 241 22.23 2.65 10.01
CA LEU A 241 20.83 2.70 9.61
C LEU A 241 19.97 2.85 10.87
N ALA A 242 19.11 3.86 10.90
CA ALA A 242 18.22 4.15 12.02
C ALA A 242 16.86 3.46 11.81
N PRO A 243 16.18 3.00 12.87
CA PRO A 243 14.84 2.45 12.73
C PRO A 243 13.86 3.52 12.24
N GLY A 244 12.96 3.12 11.35
CA GLY A 244 11.89 3.95 10.81
C GLY A 244 10.73 3.09 10.35
N THR A 245 9.58 3.72 10.09
CA THR A 245 8.39 3.07 9.57
C THR A 245 7.92 3.85 8.36
N GLY A 246 7.58 3.14 7.28
CA GLY A 246 7.04 3.72 6.05
C GLY A 246 5.94 2.84 5.45
N PRO A 247 5.49 3.14 4.23
CA PRO A 247 4.42 2.40 3.54
C PRO A 247 4.68 0.89 3.43
N ASP A 248 5.95 0.49 3.31
CA ASP A 248 6.37 -0.92 3.22
C ASP A 248 6.62 -1.57 4.60
N GLY A 249 6.26 -0.88 5.68
CA GLY A 249 6.43 -1.34 7.06
C GLY A 249 7.70 -0.83 7.75
N PHE A 250 8.04 -1.50 8.86
CA PHE A 250 9.22 -1.19 9.67
C PHE A 250 10.51 -1.55 8.93
N HIS A 251 11.48 -0.63 8.95
CA HIS A 251 12.78 -0.81 8.30
C HIS A 251 13.88 -0.02 9.02
N TYR A 252 15.12 -0.29 8.64
CA TYR A 252 16.29 0.50 9.02
C TYR A 252 16.74 1.33 7.84
N GLY A 253 16.73 2.65 7.98
CA GLY A 253 17.01 3.59 6.89
C GLY A 253 18.12 4.60 7.19
N ALA A 254 18.82 5.05 6.15
CA ALA A 254 19.66 6.24 6.21
C ALA A 254 19.77 6.93 4.85
N ALA A 255 19.87 8.26 4.86
CA ALA A 255 20.30 9.00 3.69
C ALA A 255 21.77 8.68 3.39
N VAL A 256 22.03 8.03 2.26
CA VAL A 256 23.37 7.63 1.85
C VAL A 256 23.46 7.67 0.33
N ARG A 257 24.57 8.19 -0.17
CA ARG A 257 24.86 8.13 -1.60
C ARG A 257 25.51 6.80 -1.91
N VAL A 258 24.97 6.06 -2.86
CA VAL A 258 25.60 4.88 -3.46
C VAL A 258 26.14 5.30 -4.82
N PRO A 259 27.44 5.64 -4.94
CA PRO A 259 28.00 6.19 -6.17
C PRO A 259 28.10 5.13 -7.28
N ASP A 260 28.15 5.62 -8.53
CA ASP A 260 28.49 4.81 -9.69
C ASP A 260 29.86 4.14 -9.48
N GLY A 261 29.94 2.84 -9.75
CA GLY A 261 31.14 2.04 -9.47
C GLY A 261 31.23 1.49 -8.04
N THR A 262 30.16 1.62 -7.24
CA THR A 262 29.97 0.76 -6.06
C THR A 262 30.03 -0.70 -6.53
N LYS A 263 30.84 -1.51 -5.85
CA LYS A 263 30.98 -2.95 -6.15
C LYS A 263 30.08 -3.79 -5.26
N ARG A 264 29.89 -3.32 -4.02
CA ARG A 264 29.20 -4.07 -2.98
C ARG A 264 28.65 -3.14 -1.91
N VAL A 265 27.52 -3.54 -1.34
CA VAL A 265 27.01 -3.00 -0.09
C VAL A 265 26.99 -4.13 0.94
N ALA A 266 27.78 -3.98 2.01
CA ALA A 266 27.79 -4.92 3.13
C ALA A 266 26.92 -4.40 4.27
N ILE A 267 26.06 -5.26 4.81
CA ILE A 267 25.18 -4.96 5.93
C ILE A 267 25.67 -5.71 7.16
N GLY A 268 26.04 -4.98 8.20
CA GLY A 268 26.34 -5.52 9.52
C GLY A 268 25.16 -5.34 10.46
N ILE A 269 24.67 -6.43 11.03
CA ILE A 269 23.62 -6.43 12.06
C ILE A 269 24.30 -6.91 13.35
N GLY A 270 24.41 -6.06 14.36
CA GLY A 270 24.94 -6.47 15.66
C GLY A 270 23.93 -7.25 16.50
N PRO A 271 24.33 -7.73 17.69
CA PRO A 271 23.40 -8.37 18.62
C PRO A 271 22.26 -7.43 18.98
N ALA A 272 21.04 -7.96 19.12
CA ALA A 272 19.87 -7.17 19.50
C ALA A 272 20.13 -6.45 20.83
N ALA A 273 19.79 -5.16 20.89
CA ALA A 273 19.95 -4.36 22.11
C ALA A 273 18.93 -4.75 23.19
N MET A 274 17.83 -5.39 22.80
CA MET A 274 16.79 -5.88 23.73
C MET A 274 16.90 -7.38 23.96
N GLN A 275 16.48 -7.80 25.16
CA GLN A 275 16.39 -9.20 25.52
C GLN A 275 15.20 -9.85 24.80
N ALA A 276 15.47 -10.86 23.97
CA ALA A 276 14.44 -11.72 23.42
C ALA A 276 13.88 -12.64 24.53
N LEU A 277 12.56 -12.71 24.63
CA LEU A 277 11.85 -13.61 25.54
C LEU A 277 11.66 -14.99 24.88
N GLU A 278 11.30 -15.99 25.68
CA GLU A 278 10.95 -17.31 25.15
C GLU A 278 9.77 -17.21 24.17
N PRO A 279 9.79 -17.92 23.02
CA PRO A 279 10.76 -18.95 22.61
C PRO A 279 11.99 -18.42 21.86
N LEU A 280 12.15 -17.11 21.70
CA LEU A 280 13.21 -16.47 20.90
C LEU A 280 14.49 -16.18 21.70
N LYS A 281 14.57 -16.64 22.96
CA LYS A 281 15.67 -16.33 23.85
C LYS A 281 17.01 -16.74 23.23
N GLY A 282 17.93 -15.79 23.14
CA GLY A 282 19.27 -16.01 22.58
C GLY A 282 19.34 -16.06 21.05
N ARG A 283 18.21 -16.03 20.33
CA ARG A 283 18.16 -16.11 18.86
C ARG A 283 18.93 -14.97 18.18
N TYR A 284 18.77 -13.74 18.71
CA TYR A 284 19.38 -12.52 18.16
C TYR A 284 20.66 -12.09 18.90
N SER A 285 21.31 -13.02 19.61
CA SER A 285 22.45 -12.72 20.48
C SER A 285 23.79 -12.58 19.77
N ARG A 286 23.86 -12.93 18.48
CA ARG A 286 25.08 -12.87 17.66
C ARG A 286 24.87 -11.90 16.51
N GLY A 287 25.92 -11.13 16.21
CA GLY A 287 25.92 -10.30 15.02
C GLY A 287 26.07 -11.13 13.75
N VAL A 288 25.52 -10.64 12.65
CA VAL A 288 25.63 -11.23 11.32
C VAL A 288 26.10 -10.20 10.30
N THR A 289 26.60 -10.68 9.16
CA THR A 289 26.96 -9.83 8.04
C THR A 289 26.40 -10.40 6.75
N ALA A 290 25.71 -9.56 6.00
CA ALA A 290 25.22 -9.82 4.66
C ALA A 290 25.99 -8.99 3.64
N ARG A 291 26.16 -9.51 2.42
CA ARG A 291 26.89 -8.84 1.34
C ARG A 291 26.07 -8.91 0.06
N PHE A 292 25.74 -7.73 -0.44
CA PHE A 292 24.99 -7.53 -1.66
C PHE A 292 25.94 -7.00 -2.72
N ASP A 293 26.19 -7.79 -3.77
CA ASP A 293 26.95 -7.29 -4.91
C ASP A 293 26.13 -6.21 -5.61
N TRP A 294 26.82 -5.12 -5.93
CA TRP A 294 26.21 -3.91 -6.47
C TRP A 294 26.70 -3.75 -7.90
N THR A 295 25.96 -4.31 -8.85
CA THR A 295 26.10 -3.93 -10.26
C THR A 295 25.09 -2.84 -10.52
N ALA A 296 25.55 -1.70 -11.07
CA ALA A 296 24.63 -0.71 -11.60
C ALA A 296 23.85 -1.39 -12.74
N ASP A 297 22.55 -1.58 -12.54
CA ASP A 297 21.66 -1.97 -13.64
C ASP A 297 21.72 -0.82 -14.64
N ARG A 298 22.23 -1.12 -15.83
CA ARG A 298 22.34 -0.18 -16.94
C ARG A 298 21.03 -0.08 -17.68
#